data_AF-A0A1D3DU38-F1
#
_entry.id   AF-A0A1D3DU38-F1
#
_cell.length_a   1.000
_cell.length_b   1.000
_cell.length_c   1.000
_cell.angle_alpha   90.00
_cell.angle_beta   90.00
_cell.angle_gamma   90.00
#
_symmetry.space_group_name_H-M   'P 1'
#
loop_
_entity.id
_entity.type
_entity.pdbx_description
1 polymer ?
#
loop_
_entity_poly.entity_id
_entity_poly.type
_entity_poly.pdbx_seq_one_letter_code
_entity_poly.pdbx_strand_id
1 'polypeptide(L)'
;MDTRRPCPCCGHLVFDIEDGWPGSFAICPICWWEDDAQQFRWPFMPGGANRVSLVEAQGNFQSYGACDQYGRRFVRRPTDEEPRDPRWRPVNPAVDFFEDWRSDTRRPWPTTPSALCWWLPSFWAPAEEPEPEVPHSVVIDVGAVSSDRDLHGLLKRELGFPAFYGMNWAAFWDAITGLVEIPRVLRFAHWAELERRAPLAAAALRAQLVRYGEATEGFSVVYDQ
;
A
#
# COMPACT_ATOMS: atom_id res chain seq x y z
N MET A 1 8.33 34.26 -4.68
CA MET A 1 7.64 33.04 -5.17
C MET A 1 6.26 33.03 -4.56
N ASP A 2 5.27 32.42 -5.21
CA ASP A 2 3.92 32.34 -4.65
C ASP A 2 3.90 31.37 -3.44
N THR A 3 3.73 31.94 -2.24
CA THR A 3 3.69 31.23 -0.97
C THR A 3 2.29 30.77 -0.60
N ARG A 4 1.25 31.24 -1.31
CA ARG A 4 -0.14 30.95 -0.98
C ARG A 4 -0.49 29.50 -1.27
N ARG A 5 -1.33 28.92 -0.42
CA ARG A 5 -1.75 27.52 -0.49
C ARG A 5 -3.26 27.37 -0.35
N PRO A 6 -3.85 26.40 -1.09
CA PRO A 6 -5.28 26.22 -1.10
C PRO A 6 -5.78 25.63 0.22
N CYS A 7 -6.93 26.10 0.68
CA CYS A 7 -7.66 25.40 1.72
C CYS A 7 -8.10 24.02 1.21
N PRO A 8 -7.83 22.92 1.96
CA PRO A 8 -8.22 21.57 1.55
C PRO A 8 -9.73 21.39 1.37
N CYS A 9 -10.55 22.18 2.09
CA CYS A 9 -12.01 22.11 2.02
C CYS A 9 -12.58 22.85 0.80
N CYS A 10 -12.11 24.06 0.49
CA CYS A 10 -12.76 24.92 -0.52
C CYS A 10 -11.90 25.27 -1.75
N GLY A 11 -10.60 24.94 -1.72
CA GLY A 11 -9.67 25.14 -2.83
C GLY A 11 -9.13 26.56 -3.02
N HIS A 12 -9.67 27.57 -2.32
CA HIS A 12 -9.18 28.96 -2.43
C HIS A 12 -7.81 29.11 -1.77
N LEU A 13 -6.94 29.89 -2.39
CA LEU A 13 -5.60 30.23 -1.92
C LEU A 13 -5.70 31.20 -0.72
N VAL A 14 -5.74 30.66 0.50
CA VAL A 14 -5.98 31.42 1.75
C VAL A 14 -4.91 31.26 2.82
N PHE A 15 -4.10 30.20 2.72
CA PHE A 15 -3.03 29.92 3.69
C PHE A 15 -1.68 30.31 3.11
N ASP A 16 -0.68 30.50 3.97
CA ASP A 16 0.71 30.65 3.57
C ASP A 16 1.47 29.35 3.90
N ILE A 17 2.38 28.94 3.01
CA ILE A 17 3.26 27.80 3.27
C ILE A 17 4.22 28.06 4.44
N GLU A 18 4.61 29.31 4.67
CA GLU A 18 5.52 29.69 5.76
C GLU A 18 4.89 29.49 7.14
N ASP A 19 3.56 29.49 7.22
CA ASP A 19 2.80 29.21 8.45
C ASP A 19 2.70 27.70 8.76
N GLY A 20 3.36 26.85 7.97
CA GLY A 20 3.38 25.39 8.19
C GLY A 20 2.26 24.64 7.48
N TRP A 21 1.73 25.16 6.38
CA TRP A 21 0.70 24.47 5.59
C TRP A 21 1.23 23.16 4.95
N PRO A 22 0.42 22.08 4.93
CA PRO A 22 -0.82 21.87 5.67
C PRO A 22 -0.56 21.59 7.16
N GLY A 23 -1.48 21.99 8.03
CA GLY A 23 -1.35 21.84 9.48
C GLY A 23 -0.96 23.14 10.21
N SER A 24 -1.22 24.29 9.61
CA SER A 24 -0.96 25.60 10.21
C SER A 24 -1.91 25.95 11.38
N PHE A 25 -2.98 25.16 11.58
CA PHE A 25 -4.09 25.44 12.50
C PHE A 25 -4.87 26.73 12.19
N ALA A 26 -4.58 27.37 11.05
CA ALA A 26 -5.31 28.56 10.63
C ALA A 26 -6.73 28.18 10.17
N ILE A 27 -7.71 29.02 10.51
CA ILE A 27 -9.10 28.83 10.09
C ILE A 27 -9.33 29.57 8.77
N CYS A 28 -9.79 28.84 7.75
CA CYS A 28 -10.12 29.42 6.45
C CYS A 28 -11.30 30.40 6.60
N PRO A 29 -11.16 31.69 6.22
CA PRO A 29 -12.24 32.66 6.36
C PRO A 29 -13.38 32.45 5.34
N ILE A 30 -13.17 31.61 4.31
CA ILE A 30 -14.14 31.37 3.23
C ILE A 30 -15.06 30.20 3.56
N CYS A 31 -14.53 29.14 4.16
CA CYS A 31 -15.32 27.94 4.47
C CYS A 31 -15.35 27.58 5.95
N TRP A 32 -14.58 28.25 6.80
CA TRP A 32 -14.47 27.97 8.24
C TRP A 32 -13.78 26.63 8.60
N TRP A 33 -13.08 26.00 7.66
CA TRP A 33 -12.25 24.82 7.94
C TRP A 33 -10.94 25.22 8.65
N GLU A 34 -10.62 24.57 9.76
CA GLU A 34 -9.31 24.68 10.43
C GLU A 34 -8.29 23.77 9.75
N ASP A 35 -7.13 24.32 9.37
CA ASP A 35 -6.05 23.62 8.70
C ASP A 35 -5.32 22.64 9.64
N ASP A 36 -5.87 21.43 9.75
CA ASP A 36 -5.36 20.34 10.58
C ASP A 36 -4.66 19.26 9.74
N ALA A 37 -3.41 18.95 10.09
CA ALA A 37 -2.61 17.96 9.38
C ALA A 37 -3.18 16.53 9.47
N GLN A 38 -3.84 16.18 10.57
CA GLN A 38 -4.41 14.83 10.73
C GLN A 38 -5.60 14.63 9.81
N GLN A 39 -6.56 15.55 9.82
CA GLN A 39 -7.72 15.50 8.93
C GLN A 39 -7.34 15.78 7.47
N PHE A 40 -6.20 16.44 7.20
CA PHE A 40 -5.63 16.52 5.84
C PHE A 40 -5.12 15.17 5.36
N ARG A 41 -4.39 14.42 6.19
CA ARG A 41 -3.88 13.07 5.88
C ARG A 41 -4.99 12.02 5.81
N TRP A 42 -5.98 12.13 6.70
CA TRP A 42 -7.08 11.20 6.83
C TRP A 42 -8.42 11.93 6.63
N PRO A 43 -8.80 12.19 5.37
CA PRO A 43 -9.93 13.07 5.07
C PRO A 43 -11.29 12.49 5.46
N PHE A 44 -11.35 11.19 5.77
CA PHE A 44 -12.53 10.49 6.29
C PHE A 44 -12.60 10.45 7.82
N MET A 45 -11.60 10.96 8.53
CA MET A 45 -11.60 11.02 10.01
C MET A 45 -12.64 12.05 10.48
N PRO A 46 -13.71 11.63 11.17
CA PRO A 46 -14.67 12.55 11.77
C PRO A 46 -14.16 13.05 13.12
N GLY A 47 -14.49 14.28 13.48
CA GLY A 47 -13.99 14.91 14.70
C GLY A 47 -12.50 15.22 14.66
N GLY A 48 -11.98 15.83 15.72
CA GLY A 48 -10.64 16.42 15.76
C GLY A 48 -10.74 17.94 15.92
N ALA A 49 -9.88 18.67 15.20
CA ALA A 49 -9.96 20.14 15.09
C ALA A 49 -11.31 20.59 14.50
N ASN A 50 -11.78 19.88 13.48
CA ASN A 50 -13.05 20.14 12.81
C ASN A 50 -14.13 19.14 13.27
N ARG A 51 -15.39 19.61 13.33
CA ARG A 51 -16.53 18.81 13.81
C ARG A 51 -16.91 17.67 12.86
N VAL A 52 -16.69 17.88 11.56
CA VAL A 52 -16.96 16.92 10.49
C VAL A 52 -15.64 16.49 9.83
N SER A 53 -15.67 15.41 9.05
CA SER A 53 -14.53 15.01 8.24
C SER A 53 -14.28 15.99 7.08
N LEU A 54 -13.09 15.95 6.50
CA LEU A 54 -12.73 16.83 5.37
C LEU A 54 -13.57 16.55 4.13
N VAL A 55 -13.89 15.28 3.85
CA VAL A 55 -14.78 14.91 2.74
C VAL A 55 -16.19 15.47 2.94
N GLU A 56 -16.74 15.36 4.15
CA GLU A 56 -18.03 15.98 4.49
C GLU A 56 -17.97 17.50 4.37
N ALA A 57 -16.89 18.13 4.84
CA ALA A 57 -16.70 19.57 4.74
C ALA A 57 -16.65 20.08 3.29
N GLN A 58 -16.01 19.35 2.39
CA GLN A 58 -16.01 19.67 0.95
C GLN A 58 -17.43 19.63 0.36
N GLY A 59 -18.21 18.60 0.69
CA GLY A 59 -19.61 18.49 0.25
C GLY A 59 -20.49 19.60 0.84
N ASN A 60 -20.29 19.93 2.11
CA ASN A 60 -20.97 21.02 2.81
C ASN A 60 -20.67 22.38 2.17
N PHE A 61 -19.40 22.65 1.85
CA PHE A 61 -19.00 23.89 1.20
C PHE A 61 -19.63 24.04 -0.19
N GLN A 62 -19.70 22.95 -0.96
CA GLN A 62 -20.39 22.95 -2.25
C GLN A 62 -21.91 23.19 -2.10
N SER A 63 -22.50 22.67 -1.03
CA SER A 63 -23.95 22.74 -0.80
C SER A 63 -24.40 24.11 -0.26
N TYR A 64 -23.65 24.71 0.65
CA TYR A 64 -24.07 25.93 1.35
C TYR A 64 -22.94 26.89 1.75
N GLY A 65 -21.71 26.70 1.25
CA GLY A 65 -20.62 27.67 1.38
C GLY A 65 -19.89 27.67 2.72
N ALA A 66 -20.01 26.63 3.55
CA ALA A 66 -19.21 26.45 4.77
C ALA A 66 -18.90 24.97 5.03
N CYS A 67 -17.87 24.68 5.81
CA CYS A 67 -17.43 23.33 6.15
C CYS A 67 -18.45 22.57 7.02
N ASP A 68 -19.21 23.29 7.84
CA ASP A 68 -20.31 22.75 8.65
C ASP A 68 -21.41 23.82 8.84
N GLN A 69 -22.55 23.42 9.42
CA GLN A 69 -23.67 24.35 9.65
C GLN A 69 -23.34 25.45 10.67
N TYR A 70 -22.43 25.18 11.61
CA TYR A 70 -22.06 26.13 12.66
C TYR A 70 -21.19 27.27 12.11
N GLY A 71 -20.24 26.92 11.24
CA GLY A 71 -19.29 27.81 10.57
C GLY A 71 -19.91 28.81 9.63
N ARG A 72 -21.14 28.57 9.14
CA ARG A 72 -21.88 29.48 8.24
C ARG A 72 -21.98 30.91 8.74
N ARG A 73 -21.92 31.14 10.05
CA ARG A 73 -21.99 32.48 10.65
C ARG A 73 -20.65 33.24 10.63
N PHE A 74 -19.55 32.57 10.30
CA PHE A 74 -18.19 33.10 10.34
C PHE A 74 -17.52 33.18 8.96
N VAL A 75 -18.19 32.70 7.90
CA VAL A 75 -17.65 32.73 6.54
C VAL A 75 -17.83 34.09 5.86
N ARG A 76 -16.93 34.41 4.93
CA ARG A 76 -17.05 35.51 3.96
C ARG A 76 -16.88 35.00 2.53
N ARG A 77 -17.24 35.84 1.55
CA ARG A 77 -16.91 35.57 0.15
C ARG A 77 -15.38 35.66 -0.09
N PRO A 78 -14.83 34.90 -1.05
CA PRO A 78 -13.45 35.07 -1.51
C PRO A 78 -13.25 36.48 -2.09
N THR A 79 -12.03 37.01 -2.01
CA THR A 79 -11.62 38.18 -2.81
C THR A 79 -11.01 37.74 -4.14
N ASP A 80 -10.73 38.68 -5.04
CA ASP A 80 -10.12 38.38 -6.35
C ASP A 80 -8.68 37.87 -6.21
N GLU A 81 -8.01 38.20 -5.11
CA GLU A 81 -6.67 37.73 -4.73
C GLU A 81 -6.67 36.33 -4.07
N GLU A 82 -7.84 35.74 -3.86
CA GLU A 82 -8.01 34.41 -3.29
C GLU A 82 -8.67 33.45 -4.30
N PRO A 83 -8.12 33.31 -5.53
CA PRO A 83 -8.67 32.38 -6.50
C PRO A 83 -8.55 30.95 -5.99
N ARG A 84 -9.31 30.03 -6.59
CA ARG A 84 -9.09 28.60 -6.36
C ARG A 84 -7.81 28.15 -7.07
N ASP A 85 -7.03 27.26 -6.43
CA ASP A 85 -5.95 26.57 -7.14
C ASP A 85 -6.58 25.78 -8.30
N PRO A 86 -6.15 26.01 -9.56
CA PRO A 86 -6.76 25.39 -10.74
C PRO A 86 -6.59 23.86 -10.77
N ARG A 87 -5.66 23.30 -9.99
CA ARG A 87 -5.47 21.86 -9.85
C ARG A 87 -6.36 21.29 -8.76
N TRP A 88 -6.76 22.09 -7.77
CA TRP A 88 -7.53 21.60 -6.63
C TRP A 88 -8.86 21.01 -7.09
N ARG A 89 -9.18 19.85 -6.52
CA ARG A 89 -10.46 19.18 -6.68
C ARG A 89 -10.89 18.55 -5.35
N PRO A 90 -12.19 18.34 -5.14
CA PRO A 90 -12.67 17.54 -4.01
C PRO A 90 -12.07 16.13 -4.02
N VAL A 91 -12.04 15.50 -2.85
CA VAL A 91 -11.70 14.09 -2.71
C VAL A 91 -12.71 13.27 -3.51
N ASN A 92 -12.19 12.35 -4.32
CA ASN A 92 -12.95 11.35 -5.04
C ASN A 92 -12.62 9.96 -4.46
N PRO A 93 -13.49 9.41 -3.59
CA PRO A 93 -13.25 8.11 -2.95
C PRO A 93 -13.10 6.93 -3.93
N ALA A 94 -13.50 7.09 -5.20
CA ALA A 94 -13.37 6.05 -6.21
C ALA A 94 -11.95 5.94 -6.80
N VAL A 95 -11.12 6.98 -6.67
CA VAL A 95 -9.77 7.03 -7.27
C VAL A 95 -8.69 7.50 -6.30
N ASP A 96 -9.06 8.21 -5.23
CA ASP A 96 -8.12 8.68 -4.22
C ASP A 96 -8.04 7.66 -3.09
N PHE A 97 -6.85 7.06 -2.93
CA PHE A 97 -6.57 6.15 -1.84
C PHE A 97 -6.05 6.92 -0.61
N PHE A 98 -6.66 6.67 0.54
CA PHE A 98 -6.21 7.19 1.83
C PHE A 98 -6.04 6.05 2.82
N GLU A 99 -5.05 6.16 3.69
CA GLU A 99 -4.85 5.21 4.79
C GLU A 99 -6.07 5.21 5.73
N ASP A 100 -6.38 4.06 6.33
CA ASP A 100 -7.36 4.01 7.41
C ASP A 100 -6.76 4.65 8.67
N TRP A 101 -7.38 5.72 9.16
CA TRP A 101 -6.96 6.43 10.36
C TRP A 101 -7.06 5.58 11.64
N ARG A 102 -7.86 4.51 11.61
CA ARG A 102 -7.99 3.54 12.70
C ARG A 102 -6.88 2.48 12.68
N SER A 103 -6.06 2.43 11.64
CA SER A 103 -4.96 1.47 11.55
C SER A 103 -3.90 1.73 12.62
N ASP A 104 -3.45 0.65 13.26
CA ASP A 104 -2.30 0.66 14.17
C ASP A 104 -0.97 0.74 13.41
N THR A 105 -0.94 0.32 12.14
CA THR A 105 0.21 0.46 11.25
C THR A 105 0.08 1.75 10.44
N ARG A 106 0.86 2.77 10.83
CA ARG A 106 0.88 4.08 10.16
C ARG A 106 2.21 4.29 9.45
N ARG A 107 2.18 4.75 8.20
CA ARG A 107 3.42 5.16 7.51
C ARG A 107 4.00 6.42 8.19
N PRO A 108 5.33 6.64 8.12
CA PRO A 108 5.92 7.91 8.54
C PRO A 108 5.26 9.10 7.85
N TRP A 109 5.29 10.27 8.48
CA TRP A 109 4.88 11.51 7.82
C TRP A 109 5.82 11.82 6.64
N PRO A 110 5.29 12.26 5.48
CA PRO A 110 6.14 12.59 4.34
C PRO A 110 6.99 13.82 4.66
N THR A 111 8.23 13.83 4.18
CA THR A 111 9.16 14.97 4.33
C THR A 111 8.72 16.19 3.52
N THR A 112 7.97 15.96 2.44
CA THR A 112 7.39 17.01 1.61
C THR A 112 5.87 17.01 1.80
N PRO A 113 5.29 18.03 2.45
CA PRO A 113 3.86 18.00 2.77
C PRO A 113 2.94 17.99 1.54
N SER A 114 3.41 18.49 0.39
CA SER A 114 2.65 18.41 -0.87
C SER A 114 2.41 16.98 -1.38
N ALA A 115 3.10 15.97 -0.83
CA ALA A 115 2.83 14.56 -1.11
C ALA A 115 1.43 14.12 -0.65
N LEU A 116 0.83 14.82 0.34
CA LEU A 116 -0.51 14.54 0.84
C LEU A 116 -1.62 15.21 0.00
N CYS A 117 -1.28 16.08 -0.95
CA CYS A 117 -2.26 16.80 -1.76
C CYS A 117 -2.87 15.90 -2.84
N TRP A 118 -4.06 15.36 -2.61
CA TRP A 118 -4.74 14.41 -3.52
C TRP A 118 -5.06 14.91 -4.93
N TRP A 119 -5.00 16.22 -5.12
CA TRP A 119 -5.21 16.85 -6.42
C TRP A 119 -3.92 17.03 -7.23
N LEU A 120 -2.75 16.65 -6.71
CA LEU A 120 -1.48 16.71 -7.41
C LEU A 120 -1.10 15.34 -8.01
N PRO A 121 -0.37 15.29 -9.14
CA PRO A 121 0.15 14.04 -9.69
C PRO A 121 1.12 13.33 -8.73
N SER A 122 1.78 14.08 -7.84
CA SER A 122 2.64 13.57 -6.78
C SER A 122 1.86 13.06 -5.57
N PHE A 123 0.52 13.10 -5.61
CA PHE A 123 -0.27 12.53 -4.54
C PHE A 123 0.14 11.09 -4.35
N TRP A 124 0.30 10.77 -3.08
CA TRP A 124 0.47 9.44 -2.52
C TRP A 124 -0.66 8.47 -2.92
N ALA A 125 -0.75 8.14 -4.22
CA ALA A 125 -1.12 6.80 -4.63
C ALA A 125 -0.16 5.85 -3.89
N PRO A 126 -0.59 4.65 -3.46
CA PRO A 126 0.35 3.71 -2.89
C PRO A 126 1.51 3.62 -3.89
N ALA A 127 2.75 3.90 -3.43
CA ALA A 127 3.86 3.10 -3.92
C ALA A 127 3.29 1.70 -3.98
N GLU A 128 3.28 1.09 -5.17
CA GLU A 128 2.93 -0.31 -5.39
C GLU A 128 3.17 -1.01 -4.07
N GLU A 129 2.11 -1.53 -3.41
CA GLU A 129 2.32 -2.28 -2.17
C GLU A 129 3.55 -3.13 -2.43
N PRO A 130 4.66 -2.96 -1.66
CA PRO A 130 5.89 -3.65 -2.01
C PRO A 130 5.47 -5.09 -2.23
N GLU A 131 5.66 -5.59 -3.46
CA GLU A 131 5.25 -6.94 -3.82
C GLU A 131 5.66 -7.82 -2.65
N PRO A 132 4.72 -8.61 -2.08
CA PRO A 132 4.90 -9.22 -0.78
C PRO A 132 6.29 -9.80 -0.72
N GLU A 133 7.16 -9.21 0.11
CA GLU A 133 8.60 -9.40 0.04
C GLU A 133 8.88 -10.91 0.13
N VAL A 134 9.04 -11.57 -1.03
CA VAL A 134 9.23 -13.02 -1.06
C VAL A 134 10.54 -13.21 -0.34
N PRO A 135 10.56 -13.92 0.80
CA PRO A 135 11.76 -13.98 1.63
C PRO A 135 12.94 -14.34 0.74
N HIS A 136 14.00 -13.54 0.78
CA HIS A 136 15.18 -13.75 -0.06
C HIS A 136 15.73 -15.19 0.10
N SER A 137 15.38 -15.86 1.22
CA SER A 137 15.56 -17.28 1.46
C SER A 137 14.34 -17.91 2.14
N VAL A 138 13.88 -19.07 1.66
CA VAL A 138 12.89 -19.92 2.35
C VAL A 138 13.54 -21.26 2.73
N VAL A 139 13.27 -21.74 3.95
CA VAL A 139 13.71 -23.06 4.44
C VAL A 139 12.52 -24.02 4.44
N ILE A 140 12.63 -25.14 3.75
CA ILE A 140 11.61 -26.18 3.65
C ILE A 140 12.14 -27.44 4.32
N ASP A 141 11.56 -27.82 5.45
CA ASP A 141 11.90 -29.06 6.15
C ASP A 141 11.22 -30.27 5.47
N VAL A 142 12.02 -31.14 4.85
CA VAL A 142 11.54 -32.33 4.14
C VAL A 142 11.69 -33.62 4.96
N GLY A 143 12.13 -33.56 6.22
CA GLY A 143 12.44 -34.74 7.02
C GLY A 143 11.24 -35.63 7.35
N ALA A 144 10.03 -35.05 7.37
CA ALA A 144 8.78 -35.77 7.61
C ALA A 144 8.13 -36.32 6.33
N VAL A 145 8.65 -35.99 5.14
CA VAL A 145 8.05 -36.39 3.88
C VAL A 145 8.17 -37.90 3.68
N SER A 146 7.06 -38.55 3.35
CA SER A 146 6.99 -40.01 3.18
C SER A 146 6.42 -40.46 1.84
N SER A 147 5.89 -39.53 1.03
CA SER A 147 5.30 -39.79 -0.27
C SER A 147 5.35 -38.56 -1.18
N ASP A 148 5.19 -38.76 -2.50
CA ASP A 148 5.09 -37.67 -3.48
C ASP A 148 3.94 -36.70 -3.14
N ARG A 149 2.82 -37.22 -2.62
CA ARG A 149 1.68 -36.39 -2.19
C ARG A 149 2.04 -35.49 -1.02
N ASP A 150 2.78 -36.01 -0.04
CA ASP A 150 3.26 -35.23 1.11
C ASP A 150 4.23 -34.14 0.65
N LEU A 151 5.14 -34.49 -0.27
CA LEU A 151 6.11 -33.55 -0.84
C LEU A 151 5.41 -32.41 -1.58
N HIS A 152 4.47 -32.73 -2.48
CA HIS A 152 3.71 -31.72 -3.20
C HIS A 152 2.82 -30.88 -2.27
N GLY A 153 2.29 -31.47 -1.19
CA GLY A 153 1.51 -30.74 -0.18
C GLY A 153 2.37 -29.76 0.62
N LEU A 154 3.58 -30.18 0.99
CA LEU A 154 4.59 -29.35 1.62
C LEU A 154 4.99 -28.20 0.69
N LEU A 155 5.41 -28.49 -0.54
CA LEU A 155 5.82 -27.47 -1.52
C LEU A 155 4.70 -26.46 -1.79
N LYS A 156 3.46 -26.93 -1.96
CA LYS A 156 2.28 -26.06 -2.12
C LYS A 156 2.14 -25.07 -0.97
N ARG A 157 2.30 -25.53 0.27
CA ARG A 157 2.13 -24.70 1.45
C ARG A 157 3.29 -23.72 1.61
N GLU A 158 4.53 -24.18 1.52
CA GLU A 158 5.71 -23.35 1.81
C GLU A 158 6.03 -22.37 0.67
N LEU A 159 5.66 -22.68 -0.57
CA LEU A 159 5.87 -21.82 -1.74
C LEU A 159 4.61 -21.08 -2.19
N GLY A 160 3.51 -21.17 -1.42
CA GLY A 160 2.27 -20.44 -1.70
C GLY A 160 1.58 -20.79 -3.02
N PHE A 161 1.65 -22.05 -3.49
CA PHE A 161 1.02 -22.43 -4.75
C PHE A 161 -0.52 -22.30 -4.71
N PRO A 162 -1.18 -21.95 -5.84
CA PRO A 162 -2.62 -21.76 -5.89
C PRO A 162 -3.45 -22.96 -5.43
N ALA A 163 -4.70 -22.71 -5.05
CA ALA A 163 -5.64 -23.76 -4.62
C ALA A 163 -5.78 -24.89 -5.65
N PHE A 164 -5.72 -24.56 -6.95
CA PHE A 164 -5.82 -25.48 -8.09
C PHE A 164 -4.50 -26.20 -8.45
N TYR A 165 -3.43 -26.03 -7.67
CA TYR A 165 -2.17 -26.75 -7.89
C TYR A 165 -2.38 -28.27 -7.96
N GLY A 166 -2.04 -28.88 -9.10
CA GLY A 166 -2.35 -30.27 -9.44
C GLY A 166 -1.51 -31.35 -8.74
N MET A 167 -0.61 -30.97 -7.82
CA MET A 167 0.19 -31.89 -6.99
C MET A 167 0.95 -32.97 -7.79
N ASN A 168 1.58 -32.56 -8.89
CA ASN A 168 2.45 -33.39 -9.72
C ASN A 168 3.57 -32.52 -10.32
N TRP A 169 4.57 -33.16 -10.94
CA TRP A 169 5.76 -32.48 -11.47
C TRP A 169 5.48 -31.51 -12.62
N ALA A 170 4.47 -31.76 -13.47
CA ALA A 170 4.09 -30.79 -14.50
C ALA A 170 3.50 -29.53 -13.86
N ALA A 171 2.58 -29.71 -12.91
CA ALA A 171 2.00 -28.61 -12.15
C ALA A 171 3.05 -27.85 -11.32
N PHE A 172 4.08 -28.53 -10.79
CA PHE A 172 5.20 -27.88 -10.10
C PHE A 172 5.96 -26.96 -11.05
N TRP A 173 6.30 -27.46 -12.25
CA TRP A 173 7.00 -26.66 -13.25
C TRP A 173 6.19 -25.42 -13.65
N ASP A 174 4.89 -25.58 -13.94
CA ASP A 174 4.01 -24.46 -14.26
C ASP A 174 3.96 -23.44 -13.11
N ALA A 175 3.89 -23.95 -11.86
CA ALA A 175 3.83 -23.09 -10.69
C ALA A 175 5.06 -22.20 -10.54
N ILE A 176 6.26 -22.80 -10.55
CA ILE A 176 7.51 -22.07 -10.34
C ILE A 176 7.88 -21.14 -11.50
N THR A 177 7.36 -21.39 -12.71
CA THR A 177 7.70 -20.60 -13.90
C THR A 177 6.70 -19.51 -14.26
N GLY A 178 5.48 -19.53 -13.70
CA GLY A 178 4.50 -18.52 -14.07
C GLY A 178 3.26 -18.37 -13.19
N LEU A 179 3.15 -19.10 -12.07
CA LEU A 179 1.98 -18.94 -11.17
C LEU A 179 2.35 -18.35 -9.82
N VAL A 180 3.58 -18.50 -9.37
CA VAL A 180 4.09 -17.89 -8.15
C VAL A 180 5.47 -17.30 -8.36
N GLU A 181 5.79 -16.28 -7.58
CA GLU A 181 7.16 -15.80 -7.47
C GLU A 181 7.94 -16.71 -6.51
N ILE A 182 9.08 -17.21 -6.97
CA ILE A 182 9.91 -18.16 -6.21
C ILE A 182 11.03 -17.40 -5.47
N PRO A 183 11.28 -17.73 -4.18
CA PRO A 183 12.41 -17.19 -3.42
C PRO A 183 13.75 -17.37 -4.14
N ARG A 184 14.63 -16.35 -4.08
CA ARG A 184 15.98 -16.42 -4.68
C ARG A 184 16.84 -17.54 -4.10
N VAL A 185 16.62 -17.89 -2.84
CA VAL A 185 17.32 -19.00 -2.18
C VAL A 185 16.29 -19.98 -1.60
N LEU A 186 16.35 -21.24 -2.04
CA LEU A 186 15.62 -22.33 -1.39
C LEU A 186 16.59 -23.20 -0.60
N ARG A 187 16.31 -23.42 0.69
CA ARG A 187 17.06 -24.37 1.51
C ARG A 187 16.16 -25.52 1.89
N PHE A 188 16.56 -26.74 1.55
CA PHE A 188 15.88 -27.95 2.00
C PHE A 188 16.61 -28.53 3.21
N ALA A 189 15.96 -28.49 4.38
CA ALA A 189 16.46 -29.10 5.60
C ALA A 189 16.14 -30.59 5.64
N HIS A 190 17.02 -31.40 6.23
CA HIS A 190 16.90 -32.87 6.32
C HIS A 190 16.77 -33.56 4.95
N TRP A 191 17.53 -33.10 3.94
CA TRP A 191 17.43 -33.61 2.57
C TRP A 191 17.79 -35.10 2.47
N ALA A 192 18.76 -35.57 3.26
CA ALA A 192 19.15 -36.98 3.29
C ALA A 192 17.98 -37.92 3.66
N GLU A 193 17.05 -37.47 4.51
CA GLU A 193 15.85 -38.25 4.85
C GLU A 193 14.88 -38.35 3.65
N LEU A 194 14.73 -37.28 2.87
CA LEU A 194 13.93 -37.31 1.65
C LEU A 194 14.55 -38.23 0.59
N GLU A 195 15.87 -38.18 0.39
CA GLU A 195 16.56 -39.09 -0.54
C GLU A 195 16.40 -40.55 -0.13
N ARG A 196 16.42 -40.84 1.17
CA ARG A 196 16.23 -42.20 1.68
C ARG A 196 14.80 -42.69 1.54
N ARG A 197 13.80 -41.84 1.79
CA ARG A 197 12.38 -42.24 1.83
C ARG A 197 11.69 -42.14 0.48
N ALA A 198 12.03 -41.15 -0.34
CA ALA A 198 11.41 -40.86 -1.62
C ALA A 198 12.47 -40.46 -2.68
N PRO A 199 13.38 -41.38 -3.05
CA PRO A 199 14.53 -41.08 -3.92
C PRO A 199 14.14 -40.55 -5.30
N LEU A 200 13.06 -41.08 -5.90
CA LEU A 200 12.58 -40.63 -7.20
C LEU A 200 12.03 -39.19 -7.13
N ALA A 201 11.30 -38.87 -6.06
CA ALA A 201 10.75 -37.54 -5.84
C ALA A 201 11.85 -36.50 -5.55
N ALA A 202 12.85 -36.88 -4.75
CA ALA A 202 14.04 -36.06 -4.49
C ALA A 202 14.80 -35.74 -5.77
N ALA A 203 15.01 -36.74 -6.63
CA ALA A 203 15.68 -36.58 -7.92
C ALA A 203 14.87 -35.69 -8.88
N ALA A 204 13.55 -35.88 -8.95
CA ALA A 204 12.67 -35.07 -9.80
C ALA A 204 12.64 -33.59 -9.35
N LEU A 205 12.48 -33.34 -8.05
CA LEU A 205 12.51 -31.99 -7.47
C LEU A 205 13.83 -31.29 -7.79
N ARG A 206 14.95 -31.96 -7.54
CA ARG A 206 16.29 -31.44 -7.85
C ARG A 206 16.43 -31.10 -9.32
N ALA A 207 16.02 -32.00 -10.22
CA ALA A 207 16.11 -31.78 -11.66
C ALA A 207 15.30 -30.55 -12.12
N GLN A 208 14.08 -30.36 -11.59
CA GLN A 208 13.26 -29.21 -11.93
C GLN A 208 13.83 -27.89 -11.40
N LEU A 209 14.36 -27.88 -10.17
CA LEU A 209 14.97 -26.68 -9.61
C LEU A 209 16.31 -26.32 -10.27
N VAL A 210 17.10 -27.31 -10.68
CA VAL A 210 18.31 -27.07 -11.50
C VAL A 210 17.92 -26.42 -12.82
N ARG A 211 16.95 -27.00 -13.53
CA ARG A 211 16.44 -26.45 -14.79
C ARG A 211 15.89 -25.03 -14.63
N TYR A 212 15.21 -24.75 -13.52
CA TYR A 212 14.73 -23.41 -13.21
C TYR A 212 15.88 -22.42 -12.99
N GLY A 213 16.89 -22.82 -12.21
CA GLY A 213 18.08 -21.99 -11.95
C GLY A 213 18.93 -21.68 -13.17
N GLU A 214 18.97 -22.57 -14.17
CA GLU A 214 19.60 -22.28 -15.47
C GLU A 214 18.93 -21.12 -16.22
N ALA A 215 17.64 -20.89 -15.99
CA ALA A 215 16.83 -19.89 -16.66
C ALA A 215 16.58 -18.63 -15.80
N THR A 216 17.03 -18.60 -14.54
CA THR A 216 16.68 -17.53 -13.58
C THR A 216 17.92 -17.03 -12.83
N GLU A 217 18.32 -15.79 -13.10
CA GLU A 217 19.55 -15.20 -12.55
C GLU A 217 19.47 -14.99 -11.03
N GLY A 218 20.49 -15.48 -10.32
CA GLY A 218 20.59 -15.35 -8.87
C GLY A 218 19.61 -16.22 -8.09
N PHE A 219 18.99 -17.22 -8.72
CA PHE A 219 18.32 -18.32 -8.04
C PHE A 219 19.34 -19.38 -7.60
N SER A 220 19.22 -19.88 -6.37
CA SER A 220 20.07 -20.95 -5.85
C SER A 220 19.33 -21.87 -4.90
N VAL A 221 19.80 -23.12 -4.80
CA VAL A 221 19.22 -24.12 -3.91
C VAL A 221 20.31 -24.73 -3.06
N VAL A 222 20.04 -24.85 -1.76
CA VAL A 222 20.90 -25.50 -0.77
C VAL A 222 20.19 -26.74 -0.24
N TYR A 223 20.90 -27.87 -0.20
CA TYR A 223 20.38 -29.13 0.29
C TYR A 223 21.18 -29.52 1.53
N ASP A 224 20.60 -29.36 2.72
CA ASP A 224 21.26 -29.69 3.98
C ASP A 224 21.31 -31.22 4.13
N GLN A 225 22.51 -31.75 4.32
CA GLN A 225 22.77 -33.18 4.49
C GLN A 225 22.40 -33.66 5.90
#